data_AF-A0A524ELW1-F1
#
_entry.id   AF-A0A524ELW1-F1
#
_cell.length_a   1.000
_cell.length_b   1.000
_cell.length_c   1.000
_cell.angle_alpha   90.00
_cell.angle_beta   90.00
_cell.angle_gamma   90.00
#
_symmetry.space_group_name_H-M   'P 1'
#
loop_
_entity.id
_entity.type
_entity.pdbx_description
1 polymer ?
#
loop_
_entity_poly.entity_id
_entity_poly.type
_entity_poly.pdbx_seq_one_letter_code
_entity_poly.pdbx_strand_id
1 'polypeptide(L)'
;MNTNLIELNEYSEVKVCCPVCKIEKVLKFPKSVINQAKQLTTISLPKGLVCDHHFQAFVDKNFVVRGYQKVDFEFAYDMLKKDNPKIFKNLEKENDFYSDLILEGNYLEYSPKKKESSMEKKTKSKTMTLKEIYEEFWEFIDDNNEEFKEFIDKDVRRQ
;
A
#
# COMPACT_ATOMS: atom_id res chain seq x y z
N MET A 1 18.60 5.31 -37.64
CA MET A 1 18.01 6.66 -37.63
C MET A 1 17.02 6.70 -36.48
N ASN A 2 17.39 7.41 -35.42
CA ASN A 2 16.61 7.59 -34.19
C ASN A 2 15.51 8.64 -34.40
N THR A 3 14.25 8.26 -34.26
CA THR A 3 13.06 9.12 -34.16
C THR A 3 11.95 8.21 -33.63
N ASN A 4 11.30 8.35 -32.47
CA ASN A 4 11.05 9.46 -31.56
C ASN A 4 10.91 8.86 -30.15
N LEU A 5 11.77 9.27 -29.21
CA LEU A 5 11.72 8.89 -27.78
C LEU A 5 11.37 10.09 -26.91
N ILE A 6 10.48 10.96 -27.42
CA ILE A 6 10.07 12.19 -26.77
C ILE A 6 8.57 12.40 -27.03
N GLU A 7 7.72 11.54 -26.47
CA GLU A 7 6.43 12.06 -26.01
C GLU A 7 6.75 12.81 -24.72
N LEU A 8 7.01 14.12 -24.87
CA LEU A 8 7.12 15.04 -23.74
C LEU A 8 5.93 14.78 -22.83
N ASN A 9 6.17 14.53 -21.54
CA ASN A 9 5.18 14.68 -20.50
C ASN A 9 4.64 16.12 -20.61
N GLU A 10 3.62 16.34 -21.43
CA GLU A 10 3.00 17.64 -21.55
C GLU A 10 2.34 17.92 -20.22
N TYR A 11 2.82 18.95 -19.52
CA TYR A 11 2.21 19.42 -18.29
C TYR A 11 1.22 20.53 -18.61
N SER A 12 0.06 20.49 -17.96
CA SER A 12 -0.89 21.57 -17.96
C SER A 12 -0.94 22.24 -16.59
N GLU A 13 -1.16 23.54 -16.59
CA GLU A 13 -1.37 24.31 -15.37
C GLU A 13 -2.83 24.26 -14.95
N VAL A 14 -3.08 23.89 -13.69
CA VAL A 14 -4.40 23.85 -13.09
C VAL A 14 -4.42 24.80 -11.90
N LYS A 15 -5.33 25.76 -11.92
CA LYS A 15 -5.55 26.68 -10.79
C LYS A 15 -6.44 26.01 -9.76
N VAL A 16 -5.90 25.80 -8.56
CA VAL A 16 -6.57 25.13 -7.44
C VAL A 16 -6.81 26.13 -6.32
N CYS A 17 -8.01 26.11 -5.74
CA CYS A 17 -8.41 26.94 -4.61
C CYS A 17 -8.78 26.06 -3.42
N CYS A 18 -8.21 26.30 -2.24
CA CYS A 18 -8.56 25.56 -1.05
C CYS A 18 -10.03 25.84 -0.66
N PRO A 19 -10.89 24.80 -0.48
CA PRO A 19 -12.29 25.00 -0.12
C PRO A 19 -12.46 25.50 1.34
N VAL A 20 -11.43 25.42 2.17
CA VAL A 20 -11.46 25.80 3.60
C VAL A 20 -10.96 27.24 3.81
N CYS A 21 -9.76 27.57 3.34
CA CYS A 21 -9.12 28.87 3.58
C CYS A 21 -9.07 29.79 2.35
N LYS A 22 -9.55 29.33 1.19
CA LYS A 22 -9.59 30.09 -0.08
C LYS A 22 -8.23 30.50 -0.65
N ILE A 23 -7.12 29.97 -0.12
CA ILE A 23 -5.79 30.13 -0.72
C ILE A 23 -5.78 29.47 -2.11
N GLU A 24 -5.27 30.20 -3.10
CA GLU A 24 -5.14 29.73 -4.47
C GLU A 24 -3.69 29.38 -4.80
N LYS A 25 -3.50 28.33 -5.59
CA LYS A 25 -2.19 27.93 -6.11
C LYS A 25 -2.33 27.33 -7.49
N VAL A 26 -1.38 27.63 -8.37
CA VAL A 26 -1.27 27.01 -9.70
C VAL A 26 -0.35 25.79 -9.57
N LEU A 27 -0.86 24.63 -9.96
CA LEU A 27 -0.13 23.35 -9.92
C LEU A 27 0.03 22.80 -11.34
N LYS A 28 1.14 22.11 -11.59
CA LYS A 28 1.44 21.47 -12.88
C LYS A 28 1.11 19.99 -12.81
N PHE A 29 0.22 19.53 -13.68
CA PHE A 29 -0.18 18.12 -13.78
C PHE A 29 0.13 17.55 -15.16
N PRO A 30 0.64 16.31 -15.26
CA PRO A 30 0.78 15.63 -16.55
C PRO A 30 -0.59 15.47 -17.21
N LYS A 31 -0.70 15.83 -18.50
CA LYS A 31 -1.93 15.66 -19.28
C LYS A 31 -2.40 14.19 -19.31
N SER A 32 -1.47 13.25 -19.27
CA SER A 32 -1.76 11.81 -19.23
C SER A 32 -2.65 11.42 -18.04
N VAL A 33 -2.40 11.97 -16.84
CA VAL A 33 -3.17 11.66 -15.63
C VAL A 33 -4.60 12.19 -15.72
N ILE A 34 -4.78 13.38 -16.29
CA ILE A 34 -6.10 14.00 -16.41
C ILE A 34 -6.93 13.36 -17.53
N ASN A 35 -6.29 12.98 -18.64
CA ASN A 35 -6.97 12.41 -19.80
C ASN A 35 -7.35 10.93 -19.65
N GLN A 36 -6.77 10.20 -18.69
CA GLN A 36 -7.12 8.80 -18.40
C GLN A 36 -8.57 8.62 -17.91
N ALA A 37 -9.12 9.61 -17.20
CA ALA A 37 -10.46 9.50 -16.65
C ALA A 37 -11.56 9.70 -17.71
N LYS A 38 -12.69 9.00 -17.55
CA LYS A 38 -13.84 9.15 -18.46
C LYS A 38 -14.40 10.57 -18.47
N GLN A 39 -14.50 11.22 -17.30
CA GLN A 39 -15.11 12.55 -17.16
C GLN A 39 -14.31 13.50 -16.24
N LEU A 40 -14.07 13.10 -14.99
CA LEU A 40 -13.36 13.89 -13.99
C LEU A 40 -12.20 13.09 -13.40
N THR A 41 -11.07 13.74 -13.20
CA THR A 41 -9.92 13.22 -12.47
C THR A 41 -9.95 13.76 -11.05
N THR A 42 -9.99 12.84 -10.09
CA THR A 42 -9.89 13.17 -8.67
C THR A 42 -8.43 13.29 -8.27
N ILE A 43 -8.03 14.46 -7.77
CA ILE A 43 -6.67 14.74 -7.33
C ILE A 43 -6.68 14.98 -5.83
N SER A 44 -5.91 14.17 -5.10
CA SER A 44 -5.70 14.38 -3.66
C SER A 44 -4.62 15.42 -3.41
N LEU A 45 -4.92 16.43 -2.59
CA LEU A 45 -4.04 17.56 -2.28
C LEU A 45 -3.71 17.53 -0.79
N PRO A 46 -2.56 16.94 -0.40
CA PRO A 46 -2.16 16.83 1.00
C PRO A 46 -1.78 18.20 1.58
N LYS A 47 -1.70 18.24 2.91
CA LYS A 47 -1.26 19.41 3.67
C LYS A 47 0.13 19.87 3.21
N GLY A 48 0.33 21.18 3.14
CA GLY A 48 1.58 21.81 2.71
C GLY A 48 1.73 21.95 1.19
N LEU A 49 0.93 21.25 0.37
CA LEU A 49 1.01 21.42 -1.08
C LEU A 49 0.40 22.75 -1.54
N VAL A 50 -0.78 23.11 -1.02
CA VAL A 50 -1.46 24.38 -1.28
C VAL A 50 -1.54 25.24 -0.02
N CYS A 51 -1.93 24.61 1.09
CA CYS A 51 -2.04 25.20 2.43
C CYS A 51 -2.06 24.06 3.46
N ASP A 52 -2.31 24.35 4.74
CA ASP A 52 -2.34 23.35 5.82
C ASP A 52 -3.59 22.46 5.86
N HIS A 53 -4.47 22.57 4.85
CA HIS A 53 -5.67 21.73 4.72
C HIS A 53 -5.47 20.63 3.68
N HIS A 54 -5.92 19.42 4.01
CA HIS A 54 -6.04 18.31 3.07
C HIS A 54 -7.44 18.35 2.43
N PHE A 55 -7.49 18.30 1.11
CA PHE A 55 -8.74 18.23 0.35
C PHE A 55 -8.52 17.52 -0.99
N GLN A 56 -9.61 17.18 -1.67
CA GLN A 56 -9.56 16.63 -3.03
C GLN A 56 -10.15 17.64 -4.01
N ALA A 57 -9.62 17.69 -5.23
CA ALA A 57 -10.11 18.50 -6.32
C ALA A 57 -10.56 17.61 -7.49
N PHE A 58 -11.68 17.94 -8.11
CA PHE A 58 -12.17 17.27 -9.32
C PHE A 58 -11.83 18.12 -10.54
N VAL A 59 -10.95 17.61 -11.40
CA VAL A 59 -10.47 18.32 -12.59
C VAL A 59 -11.04 17.67 -13.84
N ASP A 60 -11.54 18.47 -14.77
CA ASP A 60 -12.04 17.97 -16.05
C ASP A 60 -10.92 17.88 -17.11
N LYS A 61 -11.27 17.39 -18.31
CA LYS A 61 -10.35 17.29 -19.46
C LYS A 61 -9.91 18.64 -20.03
N ASN A 62 -10.56 19.73 -19.63
CA ASN A 62 -10.18 21.09 -20.00
C ASN A 62 -9.24 21.72 -18.95
N PHE A 63 -8.74 20.93 -17.98
CA PHE A 63 -7.85 21.39 -16.92
C PHE A 63 -8.52 22.40 -15.97
N VAL A 64 -9.85 22.37 -15.89
CA VAL A 64 -10.66 23.23 -15.02
C VAL A 64 -11.15 22.42 -13.82
N VAL A 65 -10.98 22.99 -12.63
CA VAL A 65 -11.52 22.41 -11.40
C VAL A 65 -13.05 22.61 -11.38
N ARG A 66 -13.79 21.51 -11.28
CA ARG A 66 -15.26 21.47 -11.23
C ARG A 66 -15.83 21.41 -9.82
N GLY A 67 -15.04 20.94 -8.86
CA GLY A 67 -15.49 20.84 -7.48
C GLY A 67 -14.36 20.46 -6.53
N TYR A 68 -14.68 20.51 -5.25
CA TYR A 68 -13.78 20.14 -4.17
C TYR A 68 -14.51 19.23 -3.19
N GLN A 69 -13.76 18.32 -2.58
CA GLN A 69 -14.24 17.49 -1.47
C GLN A 69 -13.31 17.71 -0.27
N LYS A 70 -13.91 18.01 0.89
CA LYS A 70 -13.18 18.11 2.16
C LYS A 70 -12.96 16.70 2.70
N VAL A 71 -11.82 16.49 3.34
CA VAL A 71 -11.51 15.24 4.03
C VAL A 71 -11.96 15.39 5.48
N ASP A 72 -12.95 14.61 5.92
CA ASP A 72 -13.50 14.69 7.28
C ASP A 72 -12.55 14.07 8.32
N PHE A 73 -11.84 13.02 7.92
CA PHE A 73 -10.93 12.27 8.78
C PHE A 73 -9.67 11.88 8.02
N GLU A 74 -8.51 12.14 8.62
CA GLU A 74 -7.20 11.75 8.09
C GLU A 74 -6.46 10.98 9.19
N PHE A 75 -6.00 9.77 8.87
CA PHE A 75 -5.17 9.00 9.78
C PHE A 75 -3.79 9.66 9.89
N ALA A 76 -3.44 10.15 11.08
CA ALA A 76 -2.09 10.58 11.37
C ALA A 76 -1.18 9.34 11.49
N TYR A 77 -0.37 9.07 10.46
CA TYR A 77 0.63 8.00 10.47
C TYR A 77 1.58 8.09 11.68
N ASP A 78 1.81 9.31 12.17
CA ASP A 78 2.65 9.57 13.34
C ASP A 78 2.05 9.06 14.66
N MET A 79 0.72 8.89 14.74
CA MET A 79 0.07 8.32 15.92
C MET A 79 0.19 6.81 15.98
N LEU A 80 0.27 6.13 14.82
CA LEU A 80 0.51 4.69 14.76
C LEU A 80 1.93 4.31 15.24
N LYS A 81 2.93 5.21 15.09
CA LYS A 81 4.31 4.95 15.51
C LYS A 81 4.48 4.88 17.03
N LYS A 82 3.66 5.61 17.78
CA LYS A 82 3.78 5.71 19.25
C LYS A 82 3.15 4.53 19.98
N ASP A 83 2.05 4.00 19.46
CA ASP A 83 1.27 3.00 20.20
C ASP A 83 1.61 1.55 19.82
N ASN A 84 2.25 1.30 18.67
CA ASN A 84 2.65 -0.06 18.26
C ASN A 84 3.93 -0.10 17.39
N PRO A 85 5.14 -0.09 18.00
CA PRO A 85 6.41 -0.15 17.27
C PRO A 85 6.63 -1.46 16.48
N LYS A 86 5.81 -2.50 16.71
CA LYS A 86 5.90 -3.79 15.98
C LYS A 86 5.32 -3.73 14.57
N ILE A 87 4.35 -2.84 14.30
CA ILE A 87 3.73 -2.70 12.97
C ILE A 87 4.71 -2.04 11.99
N PHE A 88 5.50 -1.06 12.46
CA PHE A 88 6.46 -0.33 11.60
C PHE A 88 7.73 -1.11 11.25
N LYS A 89 8.08 -2.17 11.99
CA LYS A 89 9.17 -3.09 11.58
C LYS A 89 8.87 -3.83 10.26
N ASN A 90 7.60 -3.89 9.86
CA ASN A 90 7.22 -4.47 8.57
C ASN A 90 7.14 -3.45 7.43
N LEU A 91 6.95 -2.15 7.71
CA LEU A 91 7.03 -1.10 6.67
C LEU A 91 8.47 -0.86 6.20
N GLU A 92 9.45 -0.91 7.09
CA GLU A 92 10.87 -0.81 6.68
C GLU A 92 11.33 -2.04 5.86
N LYS A 93 10.63 -3.19 5.97
CA LYS A 93 10.86 -4.36 5.12
C LYS A 93 10.32 -4.18 3.69
N GLU A 94 9.40 -3.26 3.44
CA GLU A 94 8.98 -2.97 2.05
C GLU A 94 10.14 -2.35 1.26
N ASN A 95 10.96 -1.51 1.89
CA ASN A 95 12.20 -1.01 1.26
C ASN A 95 13.20 -2.13 0.93
N ASP A 96 13.24 -3.20 1.74
CA ASP A 96 14.05 -4.39 1.42
C ASP A 96 13.48 -5.16 0.22
N PHE A 97 12.15 -5.21 0.03
CA PHE A 97 11.52 -5.90 -1.11
C PHE A 97 11.87 -5.25 -2.46
N TYR A 98 11.90 -3.92 -2.53
CA TYR A 98 12.29 -3.22 -3.76
C TYR A 98 13.78 -3.34 -4.08
N SER A 99 14.61 -3.73 -3.10
CA SER A 99 16.04 -3.93 -3.34
C SER A 99 16.37 -5.16 -4.17
N ASP A 100 15.40 -6.09 -4.28
CA ASP A 100 15.50 -7.31 -5.09
C ASP A 100 14.82 -7.13 -6.47
N LEU A 101 14.31 -5.95 -6.80
CA LEU A 101 13.71 -5.64 -8.11
C LEU A 101 14.68 -4.89 -9.01
N ILE A 102 14.96 -5.44 -10.19
CA ILE A 102 15.75 -4.82 -11.26
C ILE A 102 14.78 -4.18 -12.24
N LEU A 103 14.96 -2.88 -12.50
CA LEU A 103 14.15 -2.07 -13.42
C LEU A 103 15.03 -1.55 -14.56
N GLU A 104 14.82 -2.07 -15.77
CA GLU A 104 15.50 -1.62 -16.99
C GLU A 104 14.47 -1.27 -18.08
N GLY A 105 14.09 0.00 -18.17
CA GLY A 105 13.05 0.45 -19.10
C GLY A 105 11.68 -0.16 -18.79
N ASN A 106 11.15 -0.99 -19.69
CA ASN A 106 9.89 -1.73 -19.50
C ASN A 106 10.08 -3.14 -18.92
N TYR A 107 11.31 -3.48 -18.53
CA TYR A 107 11.66 -4.78 -17.98
C TYR A 107 11.68 -4.72 -16.45
N LEU A 108 10.97 -5.65 -15.82
CA LEU A 108 10.94 -5.85 -14.37
C LEU A 108 11.36 -7.29 -14.08
N GLU A 109 12.46 -7.46 -13.35
CA GLU A 109 12.95 -8.77 -12.92
C GLU A 109 13.18 -8.80 -11.42
N TYR A 110 12.81 -9.91 -10.78
CA TYR A 110 13.03 -10.15 -9.35
C TYR A 110 14.27 -11.04 -9.17
N SER A 111 15.32 -10.49 -8.55
CA SER A 111 16.60 -11.15 -8.29
C SER A 111 16.93 -11.07 -6.80
N PRO A 112 16.38 -11.99 -5.98
CA PRO A 112 16.59 -11.97 -4.54
C PRO A 112 18.04 -12.28 -4.21
N LYS A 113 18.68 -11.41 -3.43
CA LYS A 113 20.02 -11.70 -2.91
C LYS A 113 19.93 -12.87 -1.93
N LYS A 114 20.52 -14.02 -2.29
CA LYS A 114 20.71 -15.15 -1.36
C LYS A 114 21.49 -14.65 -0.15
N LYS A 115 20.80 -14.44 0.98
CA LYS A 115 21.46 -14.21 2.27
C LYS A 115 22.16 -15.51 2.63
N GLU A 116 23.48 -15.57 2.49
CA GLU A 116 24.28 -16.58 3.18
C GLU A 116 24.14 -16.35 4.68
N SER A 117 23.21 -17.07 5.31
CA SER A 117 22.99 -16.99 6.74
C SER A 117 24.07 -17.75 7.48
N SER A 118 25.22 -17.11 7.70
CA SER A 118 26.05 -17.38 8.87
C SER A 118 25.44 -16.65 10.08
N MET A 119 24.32 -17.17 10.60
CA MET A 119 23.81 -16.77 11.91
C MET A 119 22.90 -17.85 12.47
N GLU A 120 23.43 -18.62 13.40
CA GLU A 120 22.69 -19.38 14.39
C GLU A 120 21.75 -18.44 15.16
N LYS A 121 20.55 -18.20 14.62
CA LYS A 121 19.47 -17.67 15.44
C LYS A 121 18.82 -18.87 16.10
N LYS A 122 19.07 -19.04 17.40
CA LYS A 122 18.23 -19.84 18.30
C LYS A 122 16.78 -19.38 18.14
N THR A 123 16.04 -19.98 17.22
CA THR A 123 14.61 -20.11 17.36
C THR A 123 14.42 -20.86 18.66
N LYS A 124 13.79 -20.23 19.66
CA LYS A 124 13.12 -21.03 20.68
C LYS A 124 12.01 -21.77 19.92
N SER A 125 12.36 -22.94 19.39
CA SER A 125 11.40 -23.95 18.99
C SER A 125 10.57 -24.20 20.24
N LYS A 126 9.41 -23.56 20.32
CA LYS A 126 8.43 -23.94 21.31
C LYS A 126 7.93 -25.29 20.80
N THR A 127 8.40 -26.36 21.41
CA THR A 127 7.86 -27.70 21.16
C THR A 127 6.40 -27.67 21.60
N MET A 128 5.49 -27.53 20.66
CA MET A 128 4.07 -27.69 20.92
C MET A 128 3.73 -29.18 20.84
N THR A 129 2.85 -29.61 21.72
CA THR A 129 2.26 -30.95 21.65
C THR A 129 1.25 -31.03 20.51
N LEU A 130 1.00 -32.24 20.00
CA LEU A 130 -0.01 -32.46 18.95
C LEU A 130 -1.37 -31.90 19.34
N LYS A 131 -1.74 -31.99 20.62
CA LYS A 131 -2.97 -31.44 21.16
C LYS A 131 -3.02 -29.91 21.09
N GLU A 132 -1.93 -29.23 21.43
CA GLU A 132 -1.86 -27.76 21.36
C GLU A 132 -1.96 -27.26 19.92
N ILE A 133 -1.31 -27.97 18.99
CA ILE A 133 -1.43 -27.69 17.55
C ILE A 133 -2.87 -27.88 17.09
N TYR A 134 -3.53 -28.96 17.53
CA TYR A 134 -4.92 -29.21 17.18
C TYR A 134 -5.85 -28.10 17.68
N GLU A 135 -5.78 -27.72 18.95
CA GLU A 135 -6.67 -26.68 19.50
C GLU A 135 -6.49 -25.31 18.86
N GLU A 136 -5.27 -24.96 18.44
CA GLU A 136 -4.98 -23.67 17.81
C GLU A 136 -5.41 -23.63 16.33
N PHE A 137 -5.40 -24.77 15.63
CA PHE A 137 -5.59 -24.82 14.17
C PHE A 137 -6.69 -25.76 13.72
N TRP A 138 -7.57 -26.24 14.61
CA TRP A 138 -8.59 -27.23 14.28
C TRP A 138 -9.40 -26.81 13.04
N GLU A 139 -9.79 -25.54 12.89
CA GLU A 139 -10.58 -25.08 11.73
C GLU A 139 -9.93 -25.32 10.35
N PHE A 140 -8.62 -25.57 10.30
CA PHE A 140 -7.84 -25.83 9.09
C PHE A 140 -7.44 -27.29 8.90
N ILE A 141 -7.74 -28.16 9.87
CA ILE A 141 -7.38 -29.58 9.81
C ILE A 141 -8.55 -30.36 9.20
N ASP A 142 -8.28 -31.09 8.13
CA ASP A 142 -9.25 -31.94 7.45
C ASP A 142 -9.76 -33.07 8.36
N ASP A 143 -11.05 -33.41 8.25
CA ASP A 143 -11.66 -34.50 9.03
C ASP A 143 -11.02 -35.87 8.77
N ASN A 144 -10.41 -36.05 7.60
CA ASN A 144 -9.74 -37.29 7.19
C ASN A 144 -8.25 -37.34 7.60
N ASN A 145 -7.78 -36.39 8.40
CA ASN A 145 -6.37 -36.35 8.80
C ASN A 145 -6.06 -37.44 9.83
N GLU A 146 -5.22 -38.41 9.45
CA GLU A 146 -4.87 -39.56 10.29
C GLU A 146 -4.10 -39.19 11.56
N GLU A 147 -3.30 -38.12 11.52
CA GLU A 147 -2.49 -37.68 12.67
C GLU A 147 -3.35 -37.03 13.76
N PHE A 148 -4.44 -36.38 13.38
CA PHE A 148 -5.35 -35.70 14.31
C PHE A 148 -6.64 -36.46 14.59
N LYS A 149 -6.78 -37.68 14.05
CA LYS A 149 -8.01 -38.48 14.11
C LYS A 149 -8.57 -38.63 15.52
N GLU A 150 -7.71 -38.90 16.50
CA GLU A 150 -8.14 -39.04 17.89
C GLU A 150 -8.71 -37.76 18.51
N PHE A 151 -8.31 -36.60 18.01
CA PHE A 151 -8.82 -35.30 18.45
C PHE A 151 -10.08 -34.92 17.67
N ILE A 152 -10.11 -35.19 16.37
CA ILE A 152 -11.26 -34.98 15.49
C ILE A 152 -12.48 -35.76 15.99
N ASP A 153 -12.32 -37.06 16.28
CA ASP A 153 -13.43 -37.92 16.72
C ASP A 153 -14.02 -37.50 18.09
N LYS A 154 -13.22 -36.82 18.91
CA LYS A 154 -13.60 -36.37 20.26
C LYS A 154 -14.03 -34.91 20.32
N ASP A 155 -13.95 -34.17 19.21
CA ASP A 155 -14.25 -32.75 19.17
C ASP A 155 -15.74 -32.52 18.93
N VAL A 156 -16.45 -32.04 19.96
CA VAL A 156 -17.87 -31.69 19.90
C VAL A 156 -18.15 -30.59 18.87
N ARG A 157 -17.17 -29.76 18.51
CA ARG A 157 -17.33 -28.70 17.49
C ARG A 157 -17.52 -29.26 16.07
N ARG A 158 -17.15 -30.53 15.86
CA ARG A 158 -17.21 -31.21 14.55
C ARG A 158 -18.33 -32.26 14.45
N GLN A 159 -19.08 -32.47 15.53
CA GLN A 159 -20.26 -33.35 15.59
C GLN A 159 -21.53 -32.56 15.29
#